data_AF-A0A6B2G587-F1
#
_entry.id   AF-A0A6B2G587-F1
#
_cell.length_a   1.000
_cell.length_b   1.000
_cell.length_c   1.000
_cell.angle_alpha   90.00
_cell.angle_beta   90.00
_cell.angle_gamma   90.00
#
_symmetry.space_group_name_H-M   'P 1'
#
loop_
_entity.id
_entity.type
_entity.pdbx_description
1 polymer ?
#
loop_
_entity_poly.entity_id
_entity_poly.type
_entity_poly.pdbx_seq_one_letter_code
_entity_poly.pdbx_strand_id
1 'polypeptide(L)'
;FFNLIAYKYLMEAEIALSNEHLDEWIEKITNECVILSKSDVCFLIEKAKEIFIKEENVRAVSTPVTVCGDIHGQFHDLMELFKIGGNIPSTNYLFMGDYVDRGYYSIETVTLLVALKVRYPLRITILRGNHESR
;
A
#
# COMPACT_ATOMS: atom_id res chain seq x y z
N PHE A 1 14.75 -19.58 11.92
CA PHE A 1 14.53 -19.86 10.48
C PHE A 1 13.20 -20.55 10.17
N PHE A 2 12.68 -21.47 10.99
CA PHE A 2 11.36 -22.10 10.74
C PHE A 2 10.13 -21.26 11.11
N ASN A 3 10.27 -20.25 11.98
CA ASN A 3 9.11 -19.49 12.47
C ASN A 3 8.58 -18.47 11.44
N LEU A 4 9.44 -17.82 10.65
CA LEU A 4 9.00 -16.79 9.68
C LEU A 4 8.12 -17.36 8.56
N ILE A 5 8.38 -18.60 8.14
CA ILE A 5 7.61 -19.25 7.07
C ILE A 5 6.24 -19.68 7.59
N ALA A 6 6.15 -20.12 8.85
CA ALA A 6 4.88 -20.45 9.49
C ALA A 6 4.00 -19.19 9.70
N TYR A 7 4.60 -18.06 10.12
CA TYR A 7 3.89 -16.78 10.20
C TYR A 7 3.46 -16.25 8.82
N LYS A 8 4.24 -16.50 7.77
CA LYS A 8 3.85 -16.18 6.38
C LYS A 8 2.55 -16.90 5.98
N TYR A 9 2.45 -18.20 6.23
CA TYR A 9 1.26 -18.99 5.92
C TYR A 9 0.05 -18.63 6.80
N LEU A 10 0.28 -18.33 8.10
CA LEU A 10 -0.78 -17.91 9.02
C LEU A 10 -1.33 -16.51 8.69
N MET A 11 -0.49 -15.57 8.27
CA MET A 11 -0.94 -14.25 7.80
C MET A 11 -1.68 -14.30 6.45
N GLU A 12 -1.25 -15.18 5.53
CA GLU A 12 -1.95 -15.43 4.26
C GLU A 12 -3.37 -16.00 4.48
N ALA A 13 -3.60 -16.70 5.60
CA ALA A 13 -4.88 -17.33 5.92
C ALA A 13 -5.88 -16.43 6.69
N GLU A 14 -5.42 -15.39 7.40
CA GLU A 14 -6.28 -14.59 8.30
C GLU A 14 -6.82 -13.29 7.67
N ILE A 15 -6.29 -12.86 6.51
CA ILE A 15 -6.78 -11.69 5.75
C ILE A 15 -7.57 -12.18 4.52
N ALA A 16 -8.59 -13.02 4.76
CA ALA A 16 -9.57 -13.40 3.76
C ALA A 16 -10.70 -12.35 3.73
N LEU A 17 -10.37 -11.10 3.41
CA LEU A 17 -11.34 -10.32 2.65
C LEU A 17 -11.43 -11.01 1.28
N SER A 18 -12.61 -11.11 0.67
CA SER A 18 -12.70 -11.58 -0.72
C SER A 18 -11.78 -10.68 -1.54
N ASN A 19 -10.60 -11.18 -1.94
CA ASN A 19 -9.57 -10.41 -2.62
C ASN A 19 -10.13 -9.67 -3.84
N GLU A 20 -11.20 -10.20 -4.42
CA GLU A 20 -12.04 -9.61 -5.47
C GLU A 20 -12.47 -8.16 -5.20
N HIS A 21 -13.00 -7.82 -4.02
CA HIS A 21 -13.43 -6.45 -3.72
C HIS A 21 -12.26 -5.46 -3.64
N LEU A 22 -11.10 -5.91 -3.12
CA LEU A 22 -9.91 -5.06 -3.05
C LEU A 22 -9.29 -4.86 -4.44
N ASP A 23 -9.25 -5.93 -5.25
CA ASP A 23 -8.73 -5.89 -6.61
C ASP A 23 -9.60 -4.97 -7.49
N GLU A 24 -10.93 -4.98 -7.32
CA GLU A 24 -11.85 -4.03 -7.96
C GLU A 24 -11.60 -2.57 -7.53
N TRP A 25 -11.38 -2.32 -6.24
CA TRP A 25 -11.09 -0.97 -5.76
C TRP A 25 -9.75 -0.46 -6.28
N ILE A 26 -8.73 -1.30 -6.29
CA ILE A 26 -7.42 -0.98 -6.86
C ILE A 26 -7.58 -0.64 -8.34
N GLU A 27 -8.30 -1.46 -9.11
CA GLU A 27 -8.52 -1.22 -10.54
C GLU A 27 -9.28 0.08 -10.81
N LYS A 28 -10.36 0.35 -10.06
CA LYS A 28 -11.13 1.60 -10.16
C LYS A 28 -10.28 2.82 -9.88
N ILE A 29 -9.49 2.81 -8.81
CA ILE A 29 -8.63 3.95 -8.46
C ILE A 29 -7.53 4.12 -9.52
N THR A 30 -6.94 3.02 -9.97
CA THR A 30 -5.84 2.99 -10.96
C THR A 30 -6.27 3.51 -12.34
N ASN A 31 -7.43 3.10 -12.82
CA ASN A 31 -7.90 3.41 -14.18
C ASN A 31 -8.76 4.67 -14.25
N GLU A 32 -9.61 4.92 -13.25
CA GLU A 32 -10.62 5.99 -13.29
C GLU A 32 -10.26 7.19 -12.39
N CYS A 33 -9.22 7.07 -11.54
CA CYS A 33 -8.85 8.09 -10.56
C CYS A 33 -10.05 8.52 -9.69
N VAL A 34 -10.80 7.51 -9.21
CA VAL A 34 -12.04 7.72 -8.43
C VAL A 34 -11.78 7.58 -6.94
N ILE A 35 -12.34 8.50 -6.16
CA ILE A 35 -12.36 8.42 -4.70
C ILE A 35 -13.44 7.42 -4.28
N LEU A 36 -13.07 6.45 -3.44
CA LEU A 36 -14.00 5.47 -2.87
C LEU A 36 -15.04 6.14 -1.96
N SER A 37 -16.15 5.44 -1.70
CA SER A 37 -17.17 5.95 -0.77
C SER A 37 -16.59 6.05 0.65
N LYS A 38 -17.11 6.97 1.46
CA LYS A 38 -16.65 7.16 2.85
C LYS A 38 -16.68 5.85 3.66
N SER A 39 -17.71 5.02 3.44
CA SER A 39 -17.85 3.72 4.11
C SER A 39 -16.71 2.77 3.73
N ASP A 40 -16.36 2.71 2.45
CA ASP A 40 -15.29 1.84 1.93
C ASP A 40 -13.92 2.31 2.41
N VAL A 41 -13.68 3.63 2.41
CA VAL A 41 -12.45 4.22 2.93
C VAL A 41 -12.29 3.93 4.43
N CYS A 42 -13.36 4.13 5.22
CA CYS A 42 -13.32 3.79 6.64
C CYS A 42 -13.01 2.30 6.86
N PHE A 43 -13.64 1.42 6.07
CA PHE A 43 -13.37 -0.02 6.15
C PHE A 43 -11.92 -0.36 5.84
N LEU A 44 -11.37 0.22 4.76
CA LEU A 44 -10.00 0.02 4.32
C LEU A 44 -9.00 0.50 5.38
N ILE A 45 -9.24 1.67 5.98
CA ILE A 45 -8.39 2.24 7.02
C ILE A 45 -8.38 1.36 8.27
N GLU A 46 -9.53 0.85 8.71
CA GLU A 46 -9.58 -0.05 9.87
C GLU A 46 -8.75 -1.32 9.63
N LYS A 47 -8.83 -1.89 8.43
CA LYS A 47 -8.00 -3.05 8.05
C LYS A 47 -6.51 -2.71 7.97
N ALA A 48 -6.18 -1.56 7.41
CA ALA A 48 -4.80 -1.09 7.37
C ALA A 48 -4.24 -0.88 8.78
N LYS A 49 -5.02 -0.32 9.71
CA LYS A 49 -4.63 -0.16 11.12
C LYS A 49 -4.29 -1.49 11.76
N GLU A 50 -5.10 -2.53 11.57
CA GLU A 50 -4.82 -3.88 12.09
C GLU A 50 -3.46 -4.41 11.61
N ILE A 51 -3.09 -4.13 10.35
CA ILE A 51 -1.80 -4.51 9.77
C ILE A 51 -0.67 -3.67 10.37
N PHE A 52 -0.80 -2.34 10.36
CA PHE A 52 0.23 -1.43 10.85
C PHE A 52 0.54 -1.60 12.35
N ILE A 53 -0.46 -1.92 13.18
CA ILE A 53 -0.27 -2.19 14.62
C ILE A 53 0.62 -3.43 14.84
N LYS A 54 0.55 -4.42 13.94
CA LYS A 54 1.36 -5.63 14.00
C LYS A 54 2.77 -5.43 13.42
N GLU A 55 3.04 -4.32 12.74
CA GLU A 55 4.34 -4.05 12.12
C GLU A 55 5.34 -3.48 13.11
N GLU A 56 6.59 -3.94 12.99
CA GLU A 56 7.71 -3.42 13.79
C GLU A 56 8.16 -2.06 13.26
N ASN A 57 8.65 -1.21 14.16
CA ASN A 57 9.20 0.12 13.80
C ASN A 57 10.38 0.04 12.82
N VAL A 58 11.12 -1.08 12.83
CA VAL A 58 12.24 -1.32 11.92
C VAL A 58 11.94 -2.57 11.12
N ARG A 59 11.54 -2.39 9.86
CA ARG A 59 11.18 -3.51 8.99
C ARG A 59 12.33 -3.93 8.10
N ALA A 60 12.73 -5.19 8.20
CA ALA A 60 13.67 -5.79 7.25
C ALA A 60 12.95 -6.08 5.93
N VAL A 61 13.48 -5.56 4.82
CA VAL A 61 12.93 -5.78 3.46
C VAL A 61 13.87 -6.67 2.67
N SER A 62 13.32 -7.70 2.02
CA SER A 62 14.09 -8.64 1.20
C SER A 62 14.29 -8.10 -0.21
N THR A 63 15.50 -8.24 -0.76
CA THR A 63 15.80 -7.89 -2.14
C THR A 63 15.29 -8.98 -3.11
N PRO A 64 14.98 -8.64 -4.38
CA PRO A 64 15.01 -7.30 -4.99
C PRO A 64 13.81 -6.42 -4.55
N VAL A 65 14.05 -5.12 -4.38
CA VAL A 65 13.02 -4.12 -4.01
C VAL A 65 13.26 -2.82 -4.78
N THR A 66 12.17 -2.21 -5.24
CA THR A 66 12.16 -0.87 -5.81
C THR A 66 11.88 0.13 -4.70
N VAL A 67 12.83 1.04 -4.47
CA VAL A 67 12.71 2.09 -3.46
C VAL A 67 12.15 3.36 -4.12
N CYS A 68 11.04 3.85 -3.59
CA CYS A 68 10.33 5.04 -4.04
C CYS A 68 10.48 6.14 -2.98
N GLY A 69 10.87 7.34 -3.43
CA GLY A 69 10.89 8.54 -2.61
C GLY A 69 9.54 9.25 -2.58
N ASP A 70 9.58 10.55 -2.31
CA ASP A 70 8.42 11.40 -2.10
C ASP A 70 7.52 11.46 -3.35
N ILE A 71 6.20 11.29 -3.14
CA ILE A 71 5.21 11.33 -4.23
C ILE A 71 4.49 12.69 -4.27
N HIS A 72 4.28 13.34 -3.11
CA HIS A 72 3.59 14.63 -3.01
C HIS A 72 2.25 14.71 -3.78
N GLY A 73 1.43 13.65 -3.70
CA GLY A 73 0.12 13.59 -4.37
C GLY A 73 0.16 13.61 -5.90
N GLN A 74 1.29 13.30 -6.52
CA GLN A 74 1.43 13.15 -7.97
C GLN A 74 1.01 11.74 -8.43
N PHE A 75 -0.30 11.53 -8.54
CA PHE A 75 -0.87 10.22 -8.92
C PHE A 75 -0.35 9.69 -10.27
N HIS A 76 -0.19 10.56 -11.27
CA HIS A 76 0.30 10.14 -12.59
C HIS A 76 1.74 9.63 -12.56
N ASP A 77 2.59 10.20 -11.72
CA ASP A 77 3.98 9.75 -11.58
C ASP A 77 4.05 8.41 -10.84
N LEU A 78 3.18 8.18 -9.85
CA LEU A 78 3.03 6.88 -9.21
C LEU A 78 2.61 5.80 -10.22
N MET A 79 1.67 6.12 -11.11
CA MET A 79 1.25 5.22 -12.17
C MET A 79 2.37 4.89 -13.15
N GLU A 80 3.16 5.89 -13.55
CA GLU A 80 4.32 5.66 -14.41
C GLU A 80 5.41 4.83 -13.70
N LEU A 81 5.59 5.04 -12.40
CA LEU A 81 6.50 4.26 -11.58
C LEU A 81 6.09 2.77 -11.56
N PHE A 82 4.80 2.46 -11.47
CA PHE A 82 4.33 1.07 -11.58
C PHE A 82 4.54 0.48 -12.97
N LYS A 83 4.41 1.27 -14.04
CA LYS A 83 4.72 0.80 -15.41
C LYS A 83 6.21 0.48 -15.59
N ILE A 84 7.10 1.33 -15.04
CA ILE A 84 8.55 1.18 -15.20
C ILE A 84 9.12 0.12 -14.25
N GLY A 85 8.71 0.14 -12.98
CA GLY A 85 9.17 -0.80 -11.95
C GLY A 85 8.49 -2.17 -11.99
N GLY A 86 7.36 -2.28 -12.68
CA GLY A 86 6.57 -3.50 -12.82
C GLY A 86 5.46 -3.63 -11.77
N ASN A 87 4.35 -4.26 -12.13
CA ASN A 87 3.20 -4.38 -11.25
C ASN A 87 3.45 -5.30 -10.04
N ILE A 88 2.83 -4.95 -8.92
CA ILE A 88 2.65 -5.83 -7.75
C ILE A 88 1.72 -6.98 -8.18
N PRO A 89 2.01 -8.26 -7.85
CA PRO A 89 2.95 -8.78 -6.85
C PRO A 89 4.34 -9.19 -7.35
N SER A 90 4.65 -8.99 -8.63
CA SER A 90 5.93 -9.42 -9.22
C SER A 90 7.12 -8.63 -8.67
N THR A 91 6.92 -7.33 -8.43
CA THR A 91 7.94 -6.42 -7.87
C THR A 91 7.60 -6.07 -6.43
N ASN A 92 8.62 -6.00 -5.57
CA ASN A 92 8.49 -5.48 -4.21
C ASN A 92 8.74 -3.97 -4.21
N TYR A 93 7.96 -3.22 -3.42
CA TYR A 93 8.07 -1.77 -3.32
C TYR A 93 8.32 -1.32 -1.88
N LEU A 94 9.22 -0.35 -1.73
CA LEU A 94 9.48 0.35 -0.48
C LEU A 94 9.25 1.84 -0.71
N PHE A 95 8.21 2.38 -0.10
CA PHE A 95 7.92 3.81 -0.12
C PHE A 95 8.41 4.47 1.17
N MET A 96 9.10 5.61 1.04
CA MET A 96 9.81 6.26 2.16
C MET A 96 9.02 7.37 2.87
N GLY A 97 7.77 7.65 2.48
CA GLY A 97 6.95 8.69 3.10
C GLY A 97 6.60 9.84 2.16
N ASP A 98 6.04 10.92 2.71
CA ASP A 98 5.67 12.15 2.01
C ASP A 98 4.71 11.91 0.83
N TYR A 99 3.66 11.14 1.13
CA TYR A 99 2.56 10.86 0.21
C TYR A 99 1.62 12.06 0.08
N VAL A 100 1.48 12.81 1.17
CA VAL A 100 0.44 13.81 1.39
C VAL A 100 1.08 15.18 1.58
N ASP A 101 1.40 15.86 0.48
CA ASP A 101 1.42 17.32 0.49
C ASP A 101 1.43 17.88 -0.94
N ARG A 102 0.88 19.09 -1.12
CA ARG A 102 0.87 19.91 -2.35
C ARG A 102 0.12 19.38 -3.58
N GLY A 103 -0.10 18.07 -3.73
CA GLY A 103 -0.80 17.48 -4.88
C GLY A 103 -2.33 17.47 -4.77
N TYR A 104 -3.03 17.72 -5.88
CA TYR A 104 -4.51 17.68 -5.95
C TYR A 104 -5.08 16.26 -5.77
N TYR A 105 -4.31 15.21 -6.06
CA TYR A 105 -4.73 13.79 -6.03
C TYR A 105 -4.18 13.02 -4.81
N SER A 106 -4.03 13.73 -3.69
CA SER A 106 -3.44 13.16 -2.46
C SER A 106 -4.31 12.06 -1.85
N ILE A 107 -5.63 12.18 -1.94
CA ILE A 107 -6.58 11.21 -1.36
C ILE A 107 -6.52 9.90 -2.14
N GLU A 108 -6.52 9.98 -3.46
CA GLU A 108 -6.47 8.86 -4.39
C GLU A 108 -5.15 8.11 -4.25
N THR A 109 -4.04 8.84 -4.19
CA THR A 109 -2.69 8.29 -4.00
C THR A 109 -2.60 7.49 -2.69
N VAL A 110 -3.03 8.09 -1.56
CA VAL A 110 -3.00 7.41 -0.26
C VAL A 110 -3.95 6.21 -0.24
N THR A 111 -5.15 6.35 -0.76
CA THR A 111 -6.16 5.28 -0.79
C THR A 111 -5.63 4.08 -1.59
N LEU A 112 -5.00 4.32 -2.75
CA LEU A 112 -4.38 3.27 -3.56
C LEU A 112 -3.24 2.56 -2.81
N LEU A 113 -2.33 3.32 -2.18
CA LEU A 113 -1.21 2.75 -1.43
C LEU A 113 -1.68 1.89 -0.26
N VAL A 114 -2.69 2.37 0.49
CA VAL A 114 -3.29 1.63 1.59
C VAL A 114 -4.01 0.37 1.07
N ALA A 115 -4.73 0.46 -0.05
CA ALA A 115 -5.38 -0.70 -0.67
C ALA A 115 -4.36 -1.76 -1.08
N LEU A 116 -3.27 -1.36 -1.74
CA LEU A 116 -2.16 -2.24 -2.09
C LEU A 116 -1.49 -2.84 -0.85
N LYS A 117 -1.38 -2.08 0.24
CA LYS A 117 -0.82 -2.56 1.52
C LYS A 117 -1.70 -3.60 2.19
N VAL A 118 -3.01 -3.40 2.20
CA VAL A 118 -3.96 -4.37 2.73
C VAL A 118 -3.96 -5.64 1.88
N ARG A 119 -3.91 -5.48 0.54
CA ARG A 119 -3.94 -6.59 -0.40
C ARG A 119 -2.64 -7.39 -0.48
N TYR A 120 -1.49 -6.73 -0.35
CA TYR A 120 -0.15 -7.30 -0.50
C TYR A 120 0.81 -6.84 0.61
N PRO A 121 0.52 -7.11 1.90
CA PRO A 121 1.27 -6.56 3.04
C PRO A 121 2.76 -6.95 3.10
N LEU A 122 3.14 -8.01 2.39
CA LEU A 122 4.51 -8.50 2.28
C LEU A 122 5.28 -7.93 1.07
N ARG A 123 4.58 -7.37 0.07
CA ARG A 123 5.19 -6.87 -1.17
C ARG A 123 5.40 -5.38 -1.16
N ILE A 124 4.52 -4.64 -0.47
CA ILE A 124 4.63 -3.20 -0.33
C ILE A 124 4.92 -2.83 1.14
N THR A 125 5.98 -2.06 1.33
CA THR A 125 6.34 -1.45 2.60
C THR A 125 6.15 0.05 2.49
N ILE A 126 5.39 0.63 3.41
CA ILE A 126 5.05 2.05 3.45
C ILE A 126 5.63 2.57 4.75
N LEU A 127 6.59 3.48 4.65
CA LEU A 127 7.14 4.19 5.81
C LEU A 127 6.42 5.52 5.99
N ARG A 128 6.42 6.01 7.24
CA ARG A 128 5.87 7.33 7.59
C ARG A 128 6.91 8.41 7.26
N GLY A 129 6.52 9.40 6.47
CA GLY A 129 7.30 10.61 6.23
C GLY A 129 7.02 11.68 7.27
N ASN A 130 7.61 12.85 7.06
CA ASN A 130 7.46 13.97 8.00
C ASN A 130 6.10 14.65 7.86
N HIS A 131 5.48 14.57 6.69
CA HIS A 131 4.20 15.21 6.37
C HIS A 131 2.98 14.45 6.91
N GLU A 132 3.11 13.18 7.30
CA GLU A 132 2.03 12.38 7.92
C GLU A 132 1.94 12.53 9.45
N SER A 133 2.42 13.66 10.01
CA SER A 133 2.49 13.91 11.47
C SER A 133 1.78 15.17 11.97
N ARG A 134 1.06 15.90 11.09
CA ARG A 134 0.34 17.13 11.47
C ARG A 134 -1.17 16.98 11.44
#